data_AF-A0A816UJ82-F1
#
_entry.id   AF-A0A816UJ82-F1
#
_cell.length_a   1.000
_cell.length_b   1.000
_cell.length_c   1.000
_cell.angle_alpha   90.00
_cell.angle_beta   90.00
_cell.angle_gamma   90.00
#
_symmetry.space_group_name_H-M   'P 1'
#
loop_
_entity.id
_entity.type
_entity.pdbx_description
1 polymer ?
#
loop_
_entity_poly.entity_id
_entity_poly.type
_entity_poly.pdbx_seq_one_letter_code
_entity_poly.pdbx_strand_id
1 'polypeptide(L)'
;MMLGPMGNLVMVGPQEFVVCRRVVPRQFYINLPYDGFVGLGLPLPANIDAVLFLSGFSLYLRNYHFHGNDGGRLSFGGVSQEHYEGHHQYFDLVDNSNQWKIHMYSVSVAGHLAQYCDKVLIDSGCEYI
;
A
#
# COMPACT_ATOMS: atom_id res chain seq x y z
N MET A 1 24.38 8.86 6.04
CA MET A 1 23.50 8.36 7.11
C MET A 1 22.78 7.16 6.54
N MET A 2 23.12 5.93 6.94
CA MET A 2 22.40 4.74 6.48
C MET A 2 21.06 4.66 7.22
N LEU A 3 19.96 4.64 6.47
CA LEU A 3 18.63 4.36 7.01
C LEU A 3 18.55 2.87 7.37
N GLY A 4 17.84 2.55 8.46
CA GLY A 4 17.62 1.18 8.92
C GLY A 4 16.96 0.31 7.83
N PRO A 5 17.07 -1.02 7.93
CA PRO A 5 16.74 -1.89 6.83
C PRO A 5 15.21 -2.06 6.69
N MET A 6 14.70 -1.96 5.45
CA MET A 6 13.32 -2.34 5.11
C MET A 6 13.33 -3.83 4.80
N GLY A 7 13.16 -4.66 5.84
CA GLY A 7 13.49 -6.09 5.74
C GLY A 7 15.00 -6.29 5.58
N ASN A 8 15.46 -6.91 4.49
CA ASN A 8 16.88 -7.02 4.14
C ASN A 8 17.28 -6.08 2.99
N LEU A 9 16.38 -5.18 2.56
CA LEU A 9 16.68 -4.21 1.53
C LEU A 9 17.39 -3.01 2.14
N VAL A 10 18.52 -2.67 1.53
CA VAL A 10 19.21 -1.41 1.76
C VAL A 10 18.76 -0.45 0.66
N MET A 11 18.17 0.68 1.04
CA MET A 11 17.89 1.74 0.07
C MET A 11 19.24 2.30 -0.42
N VAL A 12 19.50 2.17 -1.72
CA VAL A 12 20.75 2.62 -2.36
C VAL A 12 20.47 3.94 -3.08
N GLY A 13 21.26 4.97 -2.77
CA GLY A 13 21.11 6.32 -3.32
C GLY A 13 20.53 7.33 -2.31
N PRO A 14 20.45 8.63 -2.68
CA PRO A 14 19.84 9.65 -1.84
C PRO A 14 18.31 9.48 -1.85
N GLN A 15 17.77 8.75 -0.87
CA GLN A 15 16.33 8.76 -0.60
C GLN A 15 15.97 10.05 0.12
N GLU A 16 15.13 10.88 -0.51
CA GLU A 16 14.53 12.03 0.16
C GLU A 16 13.38 11.57 1.07
N PHE A 17 13.32 12.12 2.28
CA PHE A 17 12.25 11.87 3.22
C PHE A 17 11.90 13.16 3.97
N VAL A 18 10.64 13.26 4.40
CA VAL A 18 10.16 14.40 5.17
C VAL A 18 10.36 14.11 6.66
N VAL A 19 11.07 15.00 7.35
CA VAL A 19 11.18 14.96 8.82
C VAL A 19 10.15 15.91 9.42
N CYS A 20 9.12 15.35 10.05
CA CYS A 20 8.10 16.14 10.75
C CYS A 20 8.68 16.71 12.06
N ARG A 21 8.95 18.02 12.10
CA ARG A 21 9.55 18.73 13.26
C ARG A 21 8.57 19.57 14.09
N ARG A 22 7.28 19.61 13.75
CA ARG A 22 6.23 20.37 14.48
C ARG A 22 4.92 19.59 14.58
N VAL A 23 4.19 19.92 15.65
CA VAL A 23 2.87 19.45 16.10
C VAL A 23 1.95 19.06 14.93
N VAL A 24 1.97 17.78 14.59
CA VAL A 24 0.80 17.15 13.97
C VAL A 24 -0.38 17.35 14.92
N PRO A 25 -1.61 17.60 14.44
CA PRO A 25 -2.77 17.70 15.30
C PRO A 25 -2.80 16.49 16.25
N ARG A 26 -2.52 16.73 17.54
CA ARG A 26 -2.23 15.66 18.51
C ARG A 26 -3.31 14.58 18.53
N GLN A 27 -4.56 14.94 18.23
CA GLN A 27 -5.70 14.03 18.23
C GLN A 27 -5.56 12.84 17.27
N PHE A 28 -4.92 12.98 16.11
CA PHE A 28 -4.87 11.90 15.12
C PHE A 28 -3.64 10.98 15.27
N TYR A 29 -2.54 11.49 15.82
CA TYR A 29 -1.24 10.81 15.75
C TYR A 29 -0.69 10.33 17.10
N ILE A 30 -1.28 10.73 18.23
CA ILE A 30 -0.69 10.47 19.56
C ILE A 30 -0.80 9.01 20.04
N ASN A 31 -1.68 8.21 19.42
CA ASN A 31 -1.94 6.82 19.82
C ASN A 31 -1.73 5.83 18.66
N LEU A 32 -1.00 6.23 17.62
CA LEU A 32 -0.72 5.32 16.51
C LEU A 32 0.34 4.30 16.96
N PRO A 33 0.20 3.02 16.60
CA PRO A 33 1.18 1.98 16.93
C PRO A 33 2.44 2.04 16.04
N TYR A 34 2.62 3.12 15.27
CA TYR A 34 3.69 3.31 14.30
C TYR A 34 4.18 4.77 14.28
N ASP A 35 5.44 4.97 13.92
CA ASP A 35 6.13 6.27 14.01
C ASP A 35 6.00 7.14 12.76
N GLY A 36 5.58 6.56 11.63
CA GLY A 36 5.48 7.26 10.36
C GLY A 36 4.97 6.38 9.23
N PHE A 37 5.09 6.89 8.01
CA PHE A 37 4.54 6.27 6.81
C PHE A 37 5.61 6.12 5.73
N VAL A 38 5.51 5.04 4.96
CA VAL A 38 6.25 4.84 3.71
C VAL A 38 5.22 4.79 2.59
N GLY A 39 5.18 5.83 1.75
CA GLY A 39 4.26 5.90 0.63
C GLY A 39 4.73 5.02 -0.53
N LEU A 40 3.90 4.08 -0.97
CA LEU A 40 4.15 3.19 -2.11
C LEU A 40 3.30 3.56 -3.34
N GLY A 41 2.90 4.83 -3.45
CA GLY A 41 2.16 5.34 -4.62
C GLY A 41 3.01 5.38 -5.88
N LEU A 42 2.37 5.61 -7.03
CA LEU A 42 3.09 5.70 -8.29
C LEU A 42 3.86 7.03 -8.34
N PRO A 43 5.12 7.02 -8.81
CA PRO A 43 5.88 8.26 -8.94
C PRO A 43 5.11 9.21 -9.88
N LEU A 44 4.96 10.47 -9.44
CA LEU A 44 4.65 11.57 -10.35
C LEU A 44 5.78 11.66 -11.39
N PRO A 45 5.59 12.33 -12.54
CA PRO A 45 6.68 12.59 -13.48
C PRO A 45 7.69 13.59 -12.85
N ALA A 46 8.50 13.10 -11.91
CA ALA A 46 9.74 13.67 -11.41
C ALA A 46 10.37 12.64 -10.44
N ASN A 47 11.56 12.15 -10.82
CA ASN A 47 12.51 11.34 -10.05
C ASN A 47 12.29 9.81 -10.11
N ILE A 48 12.72 9.25 -11.25
CA ILE A 48 12.78 7.81 -11.58
C ILE A 48 13.99 7.12 -10.90
N ASP A 49 14.72 7.80 -10.01
CA ASP A 49 15.90 7.22 -9.34
C ASP A 49 15.57 6.42 -8.07
N ALA A 50 14.30 6.30 -7.69
CA ALA A 50 13.85 5.29 -6.73
C ALA A 50 13.85 3.92 -7.41
N VAL A 51 15.05 3.34 -7.53
CA VAL A 51 15.29 2.06 -8.15
C VAL A 51 14.77 0.94 -7.24
N LEU A 52 13.47 0.65 -7.32
CA LEU A 52 12.99 -0.71 -7.13
C LEU A 52 13.02 -1.41 -8.51
N PHE A 53 14.14 -2.05 -8.85
CA PHE A 53 14.23 -3.03 -9.96
C PHE A 53 13.48 -4.32 -9.62
N LEU A 54 12.29 -4.20 -9.06
CA LEU A 54 11.51 -5.30 -8.53
C LEU A 54 10.21 -5.39 -9.34
N SER A 55 9.82 -6.61 -9.68
CA SER A 55 8.64 -7.00 -10.47
C SER A 55 7.30 -6.69 -9.80
N GLY A 56 7.23 -5.58 -9.05
CA GLY A 56 6.13 -5.20 -8.17
C GLY A 56 6.41 -5.51 -6.69
N PHE A 57 5.42 -5.20 -5.87
CA PHE A 57 5.35 -5.61 -4.46
C PHE A 57 3.98 -6.26 -4.21
N SER A 58 3.86 -7.01 -3.13
CA SER A 58 2.60 -7.62 -2.71
C SER A 58 2.36 -7.47 -1.22
N LEU A 59 1.09 -7.42 -0.87
CA LEU A 59 0.63 -7.26 0.50
C LEU A 59 -0.28 -8.42 0.88
N TYR A 60 0.07 -9.09 1.97
CA TYR A 60 -0.83 -9.95 2.72
C TYR A 60 -1.18 -9.21 4.01
N LEU A 61 -2.46 -8.91 4.19
CA LEU A 61 -2.99 -8.43 5.46
C LEU A 61 -3.65 -9.60 6.18
N ARG A 62 -3.25 -9.82 7.43
CA ARG A 62 -3.85 -10.88 8.24
C ARG A 62 -5.35 -10.67 8.41
N ASN A 63 -6.07 -11.75 8.67
CA ASN A 63 -7.47 -11.67 9.07
C ASN A 63 -7.60 -10.90 10.40
N TYR A 64 -8.56 -9.97 10.46
CA TYR A 64 -8.82 -9.16 11.66
C TYR A 64 -9.09 -10.00 12.92
N HIS A 65 -9.75 -11.15 12.78
CA HIS A 65 -10.09 -12.05 13.89
C HIS A 65 -8.97 -13.04 14.25
N PHE A 66 -7.83 -12.99 13.56
CA PHE A 66 -6.72 -13.89 13.86
C PHE A 66 -5.93 -13.41 15.08
N HIS A 67 -5.82 -14.27 16.10
CA HIS A 67 -5.14 -13.97 17.37
C HIS A 67 -3.71 -14.54 17.46
N GLY A 68 -3.07 -14.82 16.33
CA GLY A 68 -1.68 -15.28 16.30
C GLY A 68 -0.64 -14.16 16.16
N ASN A 69 0.62 -14.57 16.10
CA ASN A 69 1.76 -13.65 16.03
C ASN A 69 2.00 -13.08 14.62
N ASP A 70 1.38 -13.64 13.58
CA ASP A 70 1.49 -13.11 12.23
C ASP A 70 0.70 -11.79 12.12
N GLY A 71 1.39 -10.73 11.69
CA GLY A 71 0.87 -9.38 11.48
C GLY A 71 0.40 -9.13 10.04
N GLY A 72 0.76 -10.00 9.10
CA GLY A 72 0.75 -9.73 7.66
C GLY A 72 2.18 -9.65 7.09
N ARG A 73 2.29 -9.54 5.76
CA ARG A 73 3.56 -9.52 5.02
C ARG A 73 3.52 -8.53 3.87
N LEU A 74 4.50 -7.64 3.80
CA LEU A 74 4.84 -6.85 2.61
C LEU A 74 6.06 -7.50 1.94
N SER A 75 5.91 -7.91 0.69
CA SER A 75 6.98 -8.52 -0.10
C SER A 75 7.36 -7.61 -1.25
N PHE A 76 8.65 -7.29 -1.37
CA PHE A 76 9.17 -6.57 -2.51
C PHE A 76 9.82 -7.55 -3.49
N GLY A 77 9.53 -7.43 -4.79
CA GLY A 77 10.11 -8.31 -5.82
C GLY A 77 9.36 -9.61 -6.07
N GLY A 78 8.14 -9.74 -5.56
CA GLY A 78 7.32 -10.91 -5.83
C GLY A 78 6.11 -11.05 -4.94
N VAL A 79 5.51 -12.24 -5.04
CA VAL A 79 4.30 -12.68 -4.36
C VAL A 79 4.61 -14.00 -3.65
N SER A 80 4.13 -14.16 -2.42
CA SER A 80 4.26 -15.41 -1.66
C SER A 80 3.00 -16.24 -1.80
N GLN A 81 3.12 -17.46 -2.34
CA GLN A 81 2.00 -18.39 -2.55
C GLN A 81 1.42 -18.95 -1.24
N GLU A 82 2.09 -18.74 -0.10
CA GLU A 82 1.62 -19.15 1.22
C GLU A 82 0.37 -18.39 1.68
N HIS A 83 0.09 -17.23 1.07
CA HIS A 83 -0.89 -16.26 1.59
C HIS A 83 -2.10 -16.02 0.68
N TYR A 84 -2.26 -16.80 -0.39
CA TYR A 84 -3.43 -16.74 -1.26
C TYR A 84 -3.69 -18.10 -1.90
N GLU A 85 -4.93 -18.32 -2.33
CA GLU A 85 -5.34 -19.52 -3.07
C GLU A 85 -5.72 -19.13 -4.51
N GLY A 86 -5.55 -20.07 -5.44
CA GLY A 86 -5.93 -19.85 -6.84
C GLY A 86 -5.02 -18.86 -7.58
N HIS A 87 -5.62 -18.00 -8.41
CA HIS A 87 -4.93 -17.08 -9.30
C HIS A 87 -5.41 -15.63 -9.09
N HIS A 88 -4.48 -14.69 -9.17
CA HIS A 88 -4.82 -13.26 -9.15
C HIS A 88 -5.54 -12.87 -10.45
N GLN A 89 -6.55 -12.02 -10.30
CA GLN A 89 -7.11 -11.25 -11.43
C GLN A 89 -6.38 -9.92 -11.49
N TYR A 90 -5.95 -9.54 -12.71
CA TYR A 90 -5.24 -8.30 -12.95
C TYR A 90 -6.18 -7.30 -13.62
N PHE A 91 -6.11 -6.06 -13.17
CA PHE A 91 -6.86 -4.94 -13.71
C PHE A 91 -5.89 -3.84 -14.11
N ASP A 92 -6.15 -3.21 -15.24
CA ASP A 92 -5.37 -2.07 -15.68
C ASP A 92 -5.60 -0.87 -14.76
N LEU A 93 -4.52 -0.13 -14.50
CA LEU A 93 -4.60 1.12 -13.79
C LEU A 93 -5.32 2.16 -14.64
N VAL A 94 -6.05 3.06 -13.99
CA VAL A 94 -6.64 4.23 -14.64
C VAL A 94 -5.51 5.09 -15.23
N ASP A 95 -5.60 5.39 -16.53
CA ASP A 95 -4.62 6.22 -17.23
C ASP A 95 -4.40 7.58 -16.56
N ASN A 96 -3.17 8.08 -16.63
CA ASN A 96 -2.75 9.37 -16.07
C ASN A 96 -3.02 9.54 -14.56
N SER A 97 -3.13 8.43 -13.82
CA SER A 97 -3.22 8.41 -12.36
C SER A 97 -1.84 8.19 -11.73
N ASN A 98 -1.49 8.98 -10.72
CA ASN A 98 -0.34 8.73 -9.84
C ASN A 98 -0.71 7.86 -8.62
N GLN A 99 -1.89 7.23 -8.67
CA GLN A 99 -2.45 6.43 -7.60
C GLN A 99 -2.80 5.04 -8.12
N TRP A 100 -2.81 4.06 -7.21
CA TRP A 100 -3.29 2.69 -7.45
C TRP A 100 -4.81 2.67 -7.64
N LYS A 101 -5.28 3.21 -8.75
CA LYS A 101 -6.69 3.32 -9.11
C LYS A 101 -7.04 2.37 -10.23
N ILE A 102 -8.17 1.69 -10.09
CA ILE A 102 -8.75 0.83 -11.12
C ILE A 102 -10.17 1.29 -11.45
N HIS A 103 -10.66 0.93 -12.63
CA HIS A 103 -12.07 1.11 -12.97
C HIS A 103 -12.95 0.11 -12.22
N MET A 104 -14.04 0.59 -11.64
CA MET A 104 -15.03 -0.25 -10.95
C MET A 104 -16.43 0.31 -11.24
N TYR A 105 -17.31 -0.54 -11.78
CA TYR A 105 -18.60 -0.10 -12.30
C TYR A 105 -19.70 0.03 -11.23
N SER A 106 -19.74 -0.91 -10.28
CA SER A 106 -20.79 -0.92 -9.26
C SER A 106 -20.43 -1.78 -8.06
N VAL A 107 -21.01 -1.46 -6.92
CA VAL A 107 -21.01 -2.29 -5.71
C VAL A 107 -22.39 -2.89 -5.52
N SER A 108 -22.43 -4.19 -5.21
CA SER A 108 -23.66 -4.92 -4.89
C SER A 108 -23.59 -5.49 -3.47
N VAL A 109 -24.68 -5.40 -2.72
CA VAL A 109 -24.83 -5.96 -1.37
C VAL A 109 -25.97 -6.98 -1.38
N ALA A 110 -25.68 -8.20 -0.94
CA ALA A 110 -26.61 -9.33 -0.97
C ALA A 110 -27.27 -9.56 -2.35
N GLY A 111 -26.50 -9.36 -3.43
CA GLY A 111 -26.98 -9.53 -4.81
C GLY A 111 -27.76 -8.35 -5.39
N HIS A 112 -28.02 -7.31 -4.59
CA HIS A 112 -28.70 -6.09 -5.03
C HIS A 112 -27.70 -4.97 -5.30
N LEU A 113 -27.90 -4.23 -6.38
CA LEU A 113 -27.12 -3.03 -6.68
C LEU A 113 -27.24 -2.05 -5.50
N ALA A 114 -26.11 -1.71 -4.90
CA ALA A 114 -26.03 -0.72 -3.83
C ALA A 114 -25.63 0.65 -4.39
N GLN A 115 -24.65 0.69 -5.30
CA GLN A 115 -24.12 1.94 -5.85
C GLN A 115 -23.45 1.74 -7.21
N TYR A 116 -23.60 2.72 -8.10
CA TYR A 116 -22.76 2.86 -9.30
C TYR A 116 -21.48 3.64 -8.98
N CYS A 117 -20.38 3.22 -9.58
CA CYS A 117 -19.04 3.78 -9.38
C CYS A 117 -18.36 3.97 -10.74
N ASP A 118 -17.28 4.75 -10.78
CA ASP A 118 -16.39 4.85 -11.95
C ASP A 118 -15.02 4.25 -11.65
N LYS A 119 -14.44 4.64 -10.51
CA LYS A 119 -13.08 4.31 -10.10
C LYS A 119 -13.01 4.01 -8.62
N VAL A 120 -12.06 3.17 -8.23
CA VAL A 120 -11.72 2.88 -6.83
C VAL A 120 -10.23 3.02 -6.62
N LEU A 121 -9.84 3.51 -5.45
CA LEU A 121 -8.45 3.57 -4.99
C LEU A 121 -8.15 2.34 -4.13
N ILE A 122 -7.08 1.63 -4.44
CA ILE A 122 -6.55 0.56 -3.61
C ILE A 122 -5.51 1.17 -2.65
N ASP A 123 -5.89 1.31 -1.38
CA ASP A 123 -5.08 2.00 -0.36
C ASP A 123 -4.91 1.14 0.90
N SER A 124 -3.68 0.69 1.16
CA SER A 124 -3.35 -0.09 2.36
C SER A 124 -3.26 0.76 3.63
N GLY A 125 -3.28 2.08 3.53
CA GLY A 125 -3.27 3.02 4.65
C GLY A 125 -4.66 3.36 5.19
N CYS A 126 -5.73 2.91 4.53
CA CYS A 126 -7.11 3.18 4.94
C CYS A 126 -7.75 1.95 5.61
N GLU A 127 -8.42 2.17 6.75
CA GLU A 127 -9.08 1.10 7.51
C GLU A 127 -10.50 0.76 6.98
N TYR A 128 -11.18 1.76 6.39
CA TYR A 128 -12.58 1.65 6.00
C TYR A 128 -12.76 1.68 4.48
N ILE A 129 -13.85 1.07 4.02
CA ILE A 129 -14.36 1.10 2.64
C ILE A 129 -15.60 1.98 2.59
#